data_AF-A0A528APQ2-F1
#
_entry.id   AF-A0A528APQ2-F1
#
_cell.length_a   1.000
_cell.length_b   1.000
_cell.length_c   1.000
_cell.angle_alpha   90.00
_cell.angle_beta   90.00
_cell.angle_gamma   90.00
#
_symmetry.space_group_name_H-M   'P 1'
#
loop_
_entity.id
_entity.type
_entity.pdbx_description
1 polymer ?
#
loop_
_entity_poly.entity_id
_entity_poly.type
_entity_poly.pdbx_seq_one_letter_code
_entity_poly.pdbx_strand_id
1 'polypeptide(L)'
;TTKARIDALPDLPTLNESGVKNFEVTAWHAIWTPKGTPEAIRSKLSASLQKALATPKLIERFAALGTVPVAPELATPAALDERFHSEVERWGKLLSAK
;
A
#
# COMPACT_ATOMS: atom_id res chain seq x y z
N THR A 1 -3.05 11.99 -0.51
CA THR A 1 -3.44 12.24 0.88
C THR A 1 -4.13 11.01 1.45
N THR A 2 -3.88 10.68 2.70
CA THR A 2 -4.49 9.59 3.47
C THR A 2 -5.84 10.01 4.06
N LYS A 3 -6.64 9.06 4.56
CA LYS A 3 -7.87 9.36 5.30
C LYS A 3 -7.61 10.06 6.64
N ALA A 4 -6.58 9.63 7.35
CA ALA A 4 -6.13 10.20 8.62
C ALA A 4 -4.70 10.74 8.49
N ARG A 5 -4.29 11.61 9.42
CA ARG A 5 -2.91 12.10 9.51
C ARG A 5 -1.94 10.93 9.72
N ILE A 6 -0.70 11.13 9.32
CA ILE A 6 0.37 10.16 9.57
C ILE A 6 1.30 10.70 10.65
N ASP A 7 1.82 9.83 11.51
CA ASP A 7 2.69 10.22 12.63
C ASP A 7 3.96 10.95 12.17
N ALA A 8 4.42 10.68 10.95
CA ALA A 8 5.56 11.37 10.35
C ALA A 8 5.28 12.84 10.01
N LEU A 9 4.00 13.23 9.85
CA LEU A 9 3.56 14.57 9.45
C LEU A 9 2.27 14.95 10.21
N PRO A 10 2.33 15.06 11.56
CA PRO A 10 1.14 15.21 12.39
C PRO A 10 0.43 16.55 12.20
N ASP A 11 1.17 17.60 11.81
CA ASP A 11 0.60 18.94 11.67
C ASP A 11 -0.10 19.16 10.32
N LEU A 12 0.14 18.30 9.32
CA LEU A 12 -0.45 18.46 7.99
C LEU A 12 -1.88 17.91 7.92
N PRO A 13 -2.88 18.76 7.59
CA PRO A 13 -4.25 18.28 7.45
C PRO A 13 -4.43 17.38 6.22
N THR A 14 -5.36 16.43 6.32
CA THR A 14 -5.79 15.65 5.16
C THR A 14 -6.75 16.47 4.29
N LEU A 15 -6.97 16.06 3.03
CA LEU A 15 -8.00 16.72 2.22
C LEU A 15 -9.42 16.43 2.72
N ASN A 16 -9.64 15.33 3.44
CA ASN A 16 -10.90 15.07 4.14
C ASN A 16 -11.15 16.10 5.25
N GLU A 17 -10.13 16.41 6.06
CA GLU A 17 -10.21 17.46 7.09
C GLU A 17 -10.36 18.86 6.48
N SER A 18 -9.90 19.04 5.24
CA SER A 18 -9.98 20.30 4.49
C SER A 18 -11.28 20.45 3.67
N GLY A 19 -12.27 19.57 3.87
CA GLY A 19 -13.60 19.68 3.27
C GLY A 19 -13.82 18.90 1.98
N VAL A 20 -12.81 18.22 1.43
CA VAL A 20 -12.95 17.33 0.27
C VAL A 20 -13.29 15.93 0.77
N LYS A 21 -14.58 15.69 1.01
CA LYS A 21 -15.08 14.43 1.57
C LYS A 21 -14.75 13.23 0.67
N ASN A 22 -14.38 12.13 1.30
CA ASN A 22 -14.02 10.85 0.67
C ASN A 22 -12.80 10.92 -0.26
N PHE A 23 -11.99 11.98 -0.16
CA PHE A 23 -10.79 12.09 -0.95
C PHE A 23 -9.64 11.33 -0.29
N GLU A 24 -9.23 10.23 -0.89
CA GLU A 24 -8.09 9.43 -0.46
C GLU A 24 -7.29 8.97 -1.67
N VAL A 25 -6.02 9.36 -1.74
CA VAL A 25 -5.08 8.88 -2.77
C VAL A 25 -3.77 8.59 -2.07
N THR A 26 -3.46 7.30 -1.95
CA THR A 26 -2.22 6.81 -1.35
C THR A 26 -1.41 6.12 -2.43
N ALA A 27 -0.15 6.53 -2.59
CA ALA A 27 0.79 5.80 -3.43
C ALA A 27 1.18 4.52 -2.71
N TRP A 28 0.99 3.38 -3.36
CA TRP A 28 1.31 2.07 -2.82
C TRP A 28 2.33 1.36 -3.70
N HIS A 29 3.05 0.44 -3.08
CA HIS A 29 4.09 -0.33 -3.75
C HIS A 29 3.75 -1.81 -3.67
N ALA A 30 4.20 -2.57 -4.65
CA ALA A 30 4.04 -4.01 -4.66
C ALA A 30 5.25 -4.69 -5.31
N ILE A 31 5.37 -5.98 -5.03
CA ILE A 31 6.41 -6.85 -5.55
C ILE A 31 5.72 -7.96 -6.31
N TRP A 32 6.13 -8.16 -7.56
CA TRP A 32 5.62 -9.23 -8.42
C TRP A 32 6.72 -10.23 -8.75
N THR A 33 6.30 -11.43 -9.11
CA THR A 33 7.16 -12.47 -9.66
C THR A 33 6.77 -12.74 -11.11
N PRO A 34 7.68 -13.24 -11.96
CA PRO A 34 7.33 -13.64 -13.32
C PRO A 34 6.19 -14.66 -13.37
N LYS A 35 5.42 -14.64 -14.46
CA LYS A 35 4.37 -15.64 -14.74
C LYS A 35 4.99 -17.05 -14.73
N GLY A 36 4.33 -17.98 -14.04
CA GLY A 36 4.81 -19.37 -13.91
C GLY A 36 5.77 -19.62 -12.74
N THR A 37 6.06 -18.61 -11.92
CA THR A 37 6.85 -18.82 -10.69
C THR A 37 6.15 -19.85 -9.79
N PRO A 38 6.83 -20.93 -9.34
CA PRO A 38 6.22 -21.95 -8.51
C PRO A 38 5.63 -21.40 -7.21
N GLU A 39 4.52 -21.97 -6.77
CA GLU A 39 3.81 -21.52 -5.57
C GLU A 39 4.71 -21.51 -4.33
N ALA A 40 5.51 -22.54 -4.12
CA ALA A 40 6.44 -22.61 -3.00
C ALA A 40 7.41 -21.42 -2.94
N ILE A 41 7.85 -20.91 -4.10
CA ILE A 41 8.73 -19.74 -4.18
C ILE A 41 7.96 -18.46 -3.85
N ARG A 42 6.74 -18.31 -4.36
CA ARG A 42 5.87 -17.16 -4.05
C ARG A 42 5.56 -17.10 -2.55
N SER A 43 5.22 -18.24 -1.95
CA SER A 43 4.92 -18.33 -0.52
C SER A 43 6.14 -17.99 0.33
N LYS A 44 7.34 -18.46 -0.05
CA LYS A 44 8.59 -18.10 0.62
C LYS A 44 8.87 -16.61 0.53
N LEU A 45 8.71 -16.00 -0.64
CA LEU A 45 8.91 -14.55 -0.84
C LEU A 45 7.92 -13.73 0.00
N SER A 46 6.64 -14.11 0.01
CA SER A 46 5.62 -13.45 0.83
C SER A 46 5.96 -13.51 2.32
N ALA A 47 6.36 -14.67 2.82
CA ALA A 47 6.74 -14.85 4.22
C ALA A 47 8.00 -14.03 4.58
N SER A 48 8.99 -13.99 3.69
CA SER A 48 10.18 -13.16 3.86
C SER A 48 9.86 -11.66 3.85
N LEU A 49 8.94 -11.23 2.97
CA LEU A 49 8.48 -9.84 2.90
C LEU A 49 7.82 -9.41 4.21
N GLN A 50 6.87 -10.20 4.73
CA GLN A 50 6.18 -9.90 5.99
C GLN A 50 7.17 -9.76 7.15
N LYS A 51 8.16 -10.66 7.23
CA LYS A 51 9.23 -10.55 8.23
C LYS A 51 10.06 -9.28 8.07
N ALA A 52 10.41 -8.90 6.84
CA ALA A 52 11.20 -7.70 6.57
C ALA A 52 10.44 -6.42 6.95
N LEU A 53 9.14 -6.34 6.61
CA LEU A 53 8.27 -5.20 6.92
C LEU A 53 8.11 -4.97 8.43
N ALA A 54 8.24 -6.03 9.25
CA ALA A 54 8.19 -5.94 10.70
C ALA A 54 9.53 -5.55 11.35
N THR A 55 10.61 -5.40 10.59
CA THR A 55 11.92 -5.04 11.19
C THR A 55 11.97 -3.57 11.58
N PRO A 56 12.49 -3.22 12.78
CA PRO A 56 12.59 -1.82 13.24
C PRO A 56 13.33 -0.93 12.25
N LYS A 57 14.44 -1.43 11.70
CA LYS A 57 15.24 -0.72 10.69
C LYS A 57 14.42 -0.32 9.46
N LEU A 58 13.52 -1.18 8.98
CA LEU A 58 12.72 -0.86 7.80
C LEU A 58 11.57 0.09 8.15
N ILE A 59 10.95 -0.08 9.32
CA ILE A 59 9.92 0.83 9.85
C ILE A 59 10.50 2.26 9.98
N GLU A 60 11.65 2.40 10.62
CA GLU A 60 12.35 3.70 10.77
C GLU A 60 12.68 4.32 9.41
N ARG A 61 13.16 3.51 8.46
CA ARG A 61 13.50 4.01 7.12
C ARG A 61 12.26 4.47 6.35
N PHE A 62 11.14 3.76 6.47
CA PHE A 62 9.87 4.15 5.87
C PHE A 62 9.34 5.44 6.50
N ALA A 63 9.38 5.55 7.82
CA ALA A 63 8.97 6.76 8.54
C ALA A 63 9.80 7.99 8.12
N ALA A 64 11.12 7.83 7.97
CA ALA A 64 12.01 8.88 7.47
C ALA A 64 11.69 9.33 6.03
N LEU A 65 11.00 8.48 5.25
CA LEU A 65 10.52 8.77 3.90
C LEU A 65 9.04 9.22 3.88
N GLY A 66 8.41 9.41 5.05
CA GLY A 66 7.01 9.82 5.17
C GLY A 66 6.01 8.74 4.74
N THR A 67 6.40 7.47 4.81
CA THR A 67 5.54 6.32 4.48
C THR A 67 5.52 5.31 5.62
N VAL A 68 4.59 4.37 5.57
CA VAL A 68 4.44 3.30 6.56
C VAL A 68 4.45 1.95 5.87
N PRO A 69 5.06 0.92 6.47
CA PRO A 69 4.90 -0.45 5.98
C PRO A 69 3.42 -0.81 5.93
N VAL A 70 3.05 -1.57 4.90
CA VAL A 70 1.71 -2.13 4.80
C VAL A 70 1.50 -3.16 5.90
N ALA A 71 0.28 -3.29 6.39
CA ALA A 71 -0.06 -4.29 7.40
C ALA A 71 0.23 -5.72 6.89
N PRO A 72 0.67 -6.66 7.75
CA PRO A 72 1.08 -8.00 7.33
C PRO A 72 0.01 -8.77 6.53
N GLU A 73 -1.27 -8.62 6.88
CA GLU A 73 -2.41 -9.24 6.19
C GLU A 73 -2.59 -8.74 4.75
N LEU A 74 -2.19 -7.49 4.49
CA LEU A 74 -2.20 -6.87 3.18
C LEU A 74 -0.91 -7.16 2.39
N ALA A 75 0.13 -7.70 3.04
CA ALA A 75 1.37 -8.17 2.41
C ALA A 75 1.27 -9.66 2.01
N THR A 76 0.17 -10.04 1.35
CA THR A 76 -0.07 -11.40 0.83
C THR A 76 -0.37 -11.36 -0.67
N PRO A 77 -0.12 -12.45 -1.43
CA PRO A 77 -0.44 -12.48 -2.86
C PRO A 77 -1.92 -12.26 -3.14
N ALA A 78 -2.81 -12.79 -2.29
CA ALA A 78 -4.26 -12.63 -2.44
C ALA A 78 -4.71 -11.19 -2.20
N ALA A 79 -4.23 -10.55 -1.12
CA ALA A 79 -4.56 -9.15 -0.85
C ALA A 79 -4.00 -8.20 -1.92
N LEU A 80 -2.82 -8.51 -2.48
CA LEU A 80 -2.27 -7.76 -3.59
C LEU A 80 -3.14 -7.89 -4.85
N ASP A 81 -3.63 -9.09 -5.16
CA ASP A 81 -4.50 -9.32 -6.32
C ASP A 81 -5.82 -8.52 -6.20
N GLU A 82 -6.46 -8.57 -5.04
CA GLU A 82 -7.67 -7.79 -4.76
C GLU A 82 -7.42 -6.27 -4.85
N ARG A 83 -6.32 -5.79 -4.27
CA ARG A 83 -5.93 -4.38 -4.34
C ARG A 83 -5.64 -3.93 -5.78
N PHE A 84 -4.96 -4.76 -6.56
CA PHE A 84 -4.64 -4.44 -7.94
C PHE A 84 -5.91 -4.29 -8.79
N HIS A 85 -6.83 -5.25 -8.71
CA HIS A 85 -8.08 -5.18 -9.47
C HIS A 85 -8.96 -3.99 -9.05
N SER A 86 -9.08 -3.73 -7.75
CA SER A 86 -9.85 -2.56 -7.25
C SER A 86 -9.25 -1.23 -7.70
N GLU A 87 -7.92 -1.10 -7.72
CA GLU A 87 -7.24 0.11 -8.22
C GLU A 87 -7.41 0.27 -9.73
N VAL A 88 -7.26 -0.80 -10.51
CA VAL A 88 -7.52 -0.77 -11.97
C VAL A 88 -8.94 -0.32 -12.26
N GLU A 89 -9.93 -0.85 -11.55
CA GLU A 89 -11.34 -0.46 -11.70
C GLU A 89 -11.55 1.01 -11.33
N ARG A 90 -11.03 1.44 -10.17
CA ARG A 90 -11.16 2.81 -9.67
C ARG A 90 -10.58 3.82 -10.65
N TRP A 91 -9.32 3.62 -11.06
CA TRP A 91 -8.65 4.54 -11.97
C TRP A 91 -9.24 4.46 -13.38
N GLY A 92 -9.66 3.28 -13.83
CA GLY A 92 -10.38 3.12 -15.10
C GLY A 92 -11.68 3.92 -15.16
N LYS A 93 -12.49 3.87 -14.09
CA LYS A 93 -13.71 4.70 -13.96
C LYS A 93 -13.38 6.19 -13.96
N LEU A 94 -12.36 6.61 -13.23
CA LEU A 94 -11.96 8.02 -13.17
C LEU A 94 -11.46 8.56 -14.52
N LEU A 95 -10.68 7.76 -15.26
CA LEU A 95 -10.14 8.15 -16.57
C LEU A 95 -11.20 8.12 -17.68
N SER A 96 -12.24 7.30 -17.54
CA SER A 96 -13.34 7.19 -18.51
C SER A 96 -14.50 8.15 -18.22
N ALA A 97 -14.58 8.72 -17.01
CA ALA A 97 -15.50 9.79 -16.69
C ALA A 97 -15.14 11.06 -17.48
N LYS A 98 -15.88 11.31 -18.56
CA LYS A 98 -15.85 12.57 -19.30
C LYS A 98 -16.71 13.63 -18.62
#